data_AF-A0A6N9P397-F1
#
_entry.id   AF-A0A6N9P397-F1
#
_cell.length_a   1.000
_cell.length_b   1.000
_cell.length_c   1.000
_cell.angle_alpha   90.00
_cell.angle_beta   90.00
_cell.angle_gamma   90.00
#
_symmetry.space_group_name_H-M   'P 1'
#
loop_
_entity.id
_entity.type
_entity.pdbx_description
1 polymer ?
#
loop_
_entity_poly.entity_id
_entity_poly.type
_entity_poly.pdbx_seq_one_letter_code
_entity_poly.pdbx_strand_id
1 'polypeptide(L)'
;MSACRGCGCPIDWIRTTAGRNMPVDPEPVFVVEGGGNDRFVTDEGEAITGRVARPEEESPALTVAFVPHWKNCPNAAEFRRRR
;
A
#
# COMPACT_ATOMS: atom_id res chain seq x y z
N MET A 1 -3.14 10.32 12.91
CA MET A 1 -2.89 8.92 12.53
C MET A 1 -4.11 8.10 12.89
N SER A 2 -4.63 7.34 11.93
CA SER A 2 -5.63 6.32 12.22
C SER A 2 -4.92 5.04 12.66
N ALA A 3 -5.62 4.17 13.38
CA ALA A 3 -5.12 2.84 13.72
C ALA A 3 -6.04 1.78 13.13
N CYS A 4 -5.45 0.68 12.66
CA CYS A 4 -6.18 -0.47 12.18
C CYS A 4 -6.99 -1.09 13.33
N ARG A 5 -8.29 -1.28 13.13
CA ARG A 5 -9.16 -1.90 14.15
C ARG A 5 -8.84 -3.36 14.43
N GLY A 6 -8.18 -4.05 13.49
CA GLY A 6 -7.83 -5.46 13.61
C GLY A 6 -6.55 -5.66 14.41
N CYS A 7 -5.46 -5.02 14.01
CA CYS A 7 -4.13 -5.24 14.61
C CYS A 7 -3.60 -4.09 15.46
N GLY A 8 -4.25 -2.93 15.46
CA GLY A 8 -3.82 -1.74 16.21
C GLY A 8 -2.67 -0.94 15.58
N CYS A 9 -2.06 -1.43 14.50
CA CYS A 9 -0.98 -0.72 13.80
C CYS A 9 -1.46 0.62 13.22
N PRO A 10 -0.59 1.64 13.15
CA PRO A 10 -0.93 2.91 12.50
C PRO A 10 -1.18 2.69 11.01
N ILE A 11 -2.17 3.40 10.49
CA ILE A 11 -2.55 3.41 9.07
C ILE A 11 -2.83 4.85 8.63
N ASP A 12 -2.59 5.09 7.35
CA ASP A 12 -3.07 6.26 6.64
C ASP A 12 -4.13 5.89 5.61
N TRP A 13 -4.86 6.90 5.14
CA TRP A 13 -5.95 6.73 4.20
C TRP A 13 -5.67 7.51 2.93
N ILE A 14 -5.54 6.80 1.82
CA ILE A 14 -5.40 7.41 0.49
C ILE A 14 -6.71 7.25 -0.27
N ARG A 15 -7.22 8.34 -0.83
CA ARG A 15 -8.38 8.28 -1.72
C ARG A 15 -7.92 7.85 -3.11
N THR A 16 -8.26 6.63 -3.50
CA THR A 16 -7.92 6.09 -4.81
C THR A 16 -8.63 6.85 -5.94
N THR A 17 -8.06 6.82 -7.15
CA THR A 17 -8.69 7.36 -8.37
C THR A 17 -10.06 6.72 -8.67
N ALA A 18 -10.27 5.47 -8.21
CA ALA A 18 -11.56 4.78 -8.24
C ALA A 18 -12.59 5.30 -7.20
N GLY A 19 -12.25 6.35 -6.44
CA GLY A 19 -13.12 7.02 -5.48
C GLY A 19 -13.22 6.34 -4.11
N ARG A 20 -12.52 5.23 -3.87
CA ARG A 20 -12.52 4.49 -2.59
C ARG A 20 -11.37 4.94 -1.70
N ASN A 21 -11.61 5.02 -0.39
CA ASN A 21 -10.53 5.22 0.59
C ASN A 21 -9.82 3.89 0.85
N MET A 22 -8.50 3.90 0.70
CA MET A 22 -7.63 2.75 0.88
C MET A 22 -6.82 2.92 2.17
N PRO A 23 -6.90 1.98 3.14
CA PRO A 23 -5.97 1.96 4.26
C PRO A 23 -4.60 1.48 3.77
N VAL A 24 -3.57 2.27 4.02
CA VAL A 24 -2.18 1.98 3.66
C VAL A 24 -1.29 2.03 4.90
N ASP A 25 -0.17 1.33 4.83
CA ASP A 25 0.90 1.52 5.82
C ASP A 25 1.48 2.94 5.69
N PRO A 26 1.78 3.64 6.79
CA PRO A 26 2.23 5.03 6.74
C PRO A 26 3.61 5.23 6.08
N GLU A 27 4.43 4.18 6.05
CA GLU A 27 5.78 4.24 5.53
C GLU A 27 5.78 3.98 4.01
N PRO A 28 6.20 4.96 3.18
CA PRO A 28 6.27 4.79 1.74
C PRO A 28 7.45 3.90 1.34
N VAL A 29 7.36 3.29 0.16
CA VAL A 29 8.39 2.45 -0.43
C VAL A 29 8.68 2.84 -1.88
N PHE A 30 9.90 2.60 -2.34
CA PHE A 30 10.22 2.67 -3.76
C PHE A 30 9.71 1.41 -4.46
N VAL A 31 8.98 1.59 -5.56
CA VAL A 31 8.37 0.50 -6.32
C VAL A 31 9.02 0.40 -7.69
N VAL A 32 9.46 -0.81 -8.04
CA VAL A 32 9.82 -1.18 -9.40
C VAL A 32 8.57 -1.71 -10.08
N GLU A 33 7.96 -0.87 -10.92
CA GLU A 33 6.74 -1.21 -11.67
C GLU A 33 7.01 -2.35 -12.67
N GLY A 34 6.03 -3.25 -12.82
CA GLY A 34 6.17 -4.43 -13.69
C GLY A 34 7.16 -5.50 -13.21
N GLY A 35 7.95 -5.24 -12.16
CA GLY A 35 8.91 -6.18 -11.58
C GLY A 35 8.31 -7.23 -10.64
N GLY A 36 6.99 -7.23 -10.44
CA GLY A 36 6.27 -8.11 -9.52
C GLY A 36 4.76 -7.99 -9.64
N ASN A 37 4.03 -8.76 -8.82
CA ASN A 37 2.56 -8.81 -8.79
C ASN A 37 1.96 -8.17 -7.53
N ASP A 38 2.79 -7.51 -6.72
CA ASP A 38 2.32 -6.82 -5.53
C ASP A 38 1.63 -5.52 -5.91
N ARG A 39 0.60 -5.15 -5.15
CA ARG A 39 -0.20 -3.95 -5.40
C ARG A 39 0.21 -2.84 -4.44
N PHE A 40 0.35 -1.63 -4.99
CA PHE A 40 0.71 -0.41 -4.26
C PHE A 40 -0.23 0.73 -4.64
N VAL A 41 -0.23 1.80 -3.85
CA VAL A 41 -1.03 3.00 -4.13
C VAL A 41 -0.14 4.24 -3.99
N THR A 42 -0.07 5.09 -5.01
CA THR A 42 0.68 6.36 -4.96
C THR A 42 -0.03 7.38 -4.05
N ASP A 43 0.64 8.48 -3.67
CA ASP A 43 0.00 9.55 -2.90
C ASP A 43 -1.17 10.21 -3.66
N GLU A 44 -1.10 10.23 -5.00
CA GLU A 44 -2.18 10.68 -5.89
C GLU A 44 -3.36 9.69 -5.98
N GLY A 45 -3.25 8.52 -5.33
CA GLY A 45 -4.29 7.50 -5.28
C GLY A 45 -4.33 6.57 -6.49
N GLU A 46 -3.29 6.55 -7.32
CA GLU A 46 -3.17 5.60 -8.42
C GLU A 46 -2.74 4.23 -7.89
N ALA A 47 -3.40 3.17 -8.35
CA ALA A 47 -3.11 1.80 -7.91
C ALA A 47 -2.22 1.07 -8.93
N ILE A 48 -0.93 1.01 -8.62
CA ILE A 48 0.12 0.40 -9.46
C ILE A 48 0.43 -1.04 -9.04
N THR A 49 1.13 -1.77 -9.91
CA THR A 49 1.57 -3.15 -9.66
C THR A 49 3.08 -3.27 -9.89
N GLY A 50 3.78 -3.94 -8.98
CA GLY A 50 5.22 -4.11 -9.07
C GLY A 50 5.80 -4.91 -7.91
N ARG A 51 7.00 -4.54 -7.50
CA ARG A 51 7.63 -5.04 -6.27
C ARG A 51 8.34 -3.90 -5.55
N VAL A 52 8.59 -4.08 -4.26
CA VAL A 52 9.46 -3.20 -3.50
C VAL A 52 10.87 -3.28 -4.09
N ALA A 53 11.50 -2.12 -4.28
CA ALA A 53 12.89 -2.02 -4.69
C ALA A 53 13.80 -2.63 -3.64
N ARG A 54 14.90 -3.26 -4.05
CA ARG A 54 15.94 -3.66 -3.10
C ARG A 54 16.76 -2.41 -2.71
N PRO A 55 17.45 -2.41 -1.55
CA PRO A 55 18.26 -1.28 -1.13
C PRO A 55 19.26 -0.79 -2.19
N GLU A 56 19.83 -1.69 -3.00
CA GLU A 56 20.74 -1.33 -4.09
C GLU A 56 20.07 -0.71 -5.33
N GLU A 57 18.75 -0.85 -5.46
CA GLU A 57 17.94 -0.33 -6.57
C GLU A 57 17.20 0.97 -6.20
N GLU A 58 17.15 1.33 -4.91
CA GLU A 58 16.45 2.51 -4.42
C GLU A 58 17.02 3.79 -5.04
N SER A 59 16.15 4.55 -5.70
CA SER A 59 16.53 5.75 -6.42
C SER A 59 15.34 6.70 -6.50
N PRO A 60 15.56 8.04 -6.45
CA PRO A 60 14.51 9.03 -6.67
C PRO A 60 13.82 8.94 -8.04
N ALA A 61 14.39 8.18 -8.97
CA ALA A 61 13.77 7.91 -10.27
C ALA A 61 12.66 6.83 -10.21
N LEU A 62 12.56 6.07 -9.12
CA LEU A 62 11.52 5.06 -8.93
C LEU A 62 10.24 5.67 -8.38
N THR A 63 9.12 5.03 -8.70
CA THR A 63 7.80 5.41 -8.22
C THR A 63 7.71 5.20 -6.71
N VAL A 64 7.42 6.27 -5.96
CA VAL A 64 7.16 6.20 -4.53
C VAL A 64 5.68 5.87 -4.32
N ALA A 65 5.40 4.82 -3.57
CA ALA A 65 4.04 4.40 -3.29
C ALA A 65 3.91 3.77 -1.91
N PHE A 66 2.69 3.54 -1.49
CA PHE A 66 2.34 2.98 -0.20
C PHE A 66 1.82 1.55 -0.34
N VAL A 67 2.12 0.74 0.67
CA VAL A 67 1.66 -0.65 0.75
C VAL A 67 0.23 -0.67 1.30
N PRO A 68 -0.74 -1.31 0.62
CA PRO A 68 -2.06 -1.53 1.20
C PRO A 68 -1.95 -2.34 2.49
N HIS A 69 -2.51 -1.80 3.58
CA HIS A 69 -2.27 -2.32 4.93
C HIS A 69 -2.71 -3.80 5.09
N TRP A 70 -3.67 -4.27 4.29
CA TRP A 70 -4.10 -5.68 4.31
C TRP A 70 -2.97 -6.68 4.05
N LYS A 71 -1.84 -6.22 3.46
CA LYS A 71 -0.68 -7.07 3.18
C LYS A 71 0.06 -7.41 4.47
N ASN A 72 0.12 -6.46 5.40
CA ASN A 72 0.87 -6.56 6.66
C ASN A 72 -0.05 -6.80 7.88
N CYS A 73 -1.35 -6.65 7.72
CA CYS A 73 -2.30 -6.90 8.81
C CYS A 73 -2.60 -8.40 8.98
N PRO A 74 -2.29 -9.03 10.12
CA PRO A 74 -2.62 -10.44 10.38
C PRO A 74 -4.14 -10.68 10.40
N ASN A 75 -4.91 -9.65 10.73
CA ASN A 75 -6.37 -9.67 10.85
C ASN A 75 -7.08 -9.16 9.58
N ALA A 76 -6.35 -8.98 8.47
CA ALA A 76 -6.90 -8.45 7.21
C ALA A 76 -8.12 -9.22 6.69
N ALA A 77 -8.14 -10.55 6.91
CA ALA A 77 -9.20 -11.43 6.44
C ALA A 77 -10.57 -11.08 7.04
N GLU A 78 -10.61 -10.54 8.27
CA GLU A 78 -11.86 -10.17 8.96
C GLU A 78 -12.58 -8.99 8.28
N PHE A 79 -11.84 -8.14 7.56
CA PHE A 79 -12.37 -6.96 6.88
C PHE A 79 -12.77 -7.23 5.42
N ARG A 80 -12.42 -8.41 4.88
CA ARG A 80 -12.85 -8.80 3.53
C ARG A 80 -14.34 -9.14 3.58
N ARG A 81 -15.17 -8.34 2.91
CA ARG A 81 -16.57 -8.71 2.69
C ARG A 81 -16.62 -10.02 1.91
N ARG A 82 -17.35 -11.02 2.42
CA ARG A 82 -17.73 -12.21 1.65
C ARG A 82 -18.55 -11.72 0.44
N ARG A 83 -18.13 -12.11 -0.75
CA ARG A 83 -18.81 -11.79 -2.01
C ARG A 83 -19.90 -12.81 -2.28
#